data_AF-A0A8S9M627-F1
#
_entry.id   AF-A0A8S9M627-F1
#
_cell.length_a   1.000
_cell.length_b   1.000
_cell.length_c   1.000
_cell.angle_alpha   90.00
_cell.angle_beta   90.00
_cell.angle_gamma   90.00
#
_symmetry.space_group_name_H-M   'P 1'
#
loop_
_entity.id
_entity.type
_entity.pdbx_description
1 polymer ?
#
loop_
_entity_poly.entity_id
_entity_poly.type
_entity_poly.pdbx_seq_one_letter_code
_entity_poly.pdbx_strand_id
1 'polypeptide(L)'
;STEPFWYSIKRGPAYIIVLASYSAYGKYTPQYMWLEQEFPKVNKTETPWLIVLMHSTWYNSYDYHYMEGETMRAMYELWFIKNKVDVIFAGHVHGYERSECISNIAYNLVNGICSPVKDLSAPVYITIGDGGNLEGLSTIMTEPQPKYSAFRDASFGHAISSIKNRTHTYYGWHRNQDGCAVDGDTMWFFNRFWHPIDDSPDDDS
;
A
#
# COMPACT_ATOMS: atom_id res chain seq x y z
N SER A 1 3.33 20.88 3.52
CA SER A 1 4.53 21.21 2.74
C SER A 1 4.28 22.48 1.96
N THR A 2 5.30 23.30 1.70
CA THR A 2 5.23 24.39 0.69
C THR A 2 5.51 23.86 -0.72
N GLU A 3 6.00 22.63 -0.85
CA GLU A 3 6.20 21.93 -2.12
C GLU A 3 4.93 21.16 -2.52
N PRO A 4 4.50 21.22 -3.79
CA PRO A 4 3.20 20.69 -4.22
C PRO A 4 3.13 19.16 -4.28
N PHE A 5 4.27 18.45 -4.16
CA PHE A 5 4.36 17.02 -4.49
C PHE A 5 4.14 16.06 -3.31
N TRP A 6 4.41 16.49 -2.08
CA TRP A 6 4.15 15.69 -0.87
C TRP A 6 3.42 16.53 0.18
N TYR A 7 2.35 16.00 0.73
CA TYR A 7 1.49 16.70 1.67
C TYR A 7 0.61 15.71 2.41
N SER A 8 -0.17 16.21 3.37
CA SER A 8 -1.18 15.42 4.06
C SER A 8 -2.50 16.17 4.08
N ILE A 9 -3.59 15.41 4.17
CA ILE A 9 -4.93 15.94 4.40
C ILE A 9 -5.67 15.06 5.40
N LYS A 10 -6.62 15.65 6.10
CA LYS A 10 -7.63 14.91 6.88
C LYS A 10 -8.97 15.03 6.17
N ARG A 11 -9.65 13.91 5.95
CA ARG A 11 -11.01 13.90 5.39
C ARG A 11 -11.84 12.82 6.04
N GLY A 12 -12.90 13.22 6.72
CA GLY A 12 -13.69 12.30 7.53
C GLY A 12 -12.79 11.55 8.53
N PRO A 13 -12.89 10.22 8.64
CA PRO A 13 -12.09 9.43 9.56
C PRO A 13 -10.67 9.09 9.05
N ALA A 14 -10.23 9.64 7.91
CA ALA A 14 -8.96 9.32 7.28
C ALA A 14 -7.92 10.45 7.42
N TYR A 15 -6.70 10.06 7.79
CA TYR A 15 -5.47 10.83 7.64
C TYR A 15 -4.73 10.29 6.42
N ILE A 16 -4.56 11.12 5.40
CA ILE A 16 -3.98 10.71 4.12
C ILE A 16 -2.65 11.42 3.96
N ILE A 17 -1.57 10.65 3.80
CA ILE A 17 -0.23 11.12 3.48
C ILE A 17 0.02 10.85 2.00
N VAL A 18 0.40 11.86 1.24
CA VAL A 18 0.77 11.75 -0.18
C VAL A 18 2.27 11.96 -0.30
N LEU A 19 2.97 10.99 -0.91
CA LEU A 19 4.40 11.00 -1.14
C LEU A 19 4.72 11.10 -2.64
N ALA A 20 5.91 11.64 -2.93
CA ALA A 20 6.41 11.81 -4.28
C ALA A 20 7.56 10.83 -4.55
N SER A 21 7.27 9.74 -5.27
CA SER A 21 8.24 8.70 -5.65
C SER A 21 9.43 9.24 -6.46
N TYR A 22 9.27 10.39 -7.12
CA TYR A 22 10.28 10.98 -8.00
C TYR A 22 10.90 12.28 -7.47
N SER A 23 10.61 12.65 -6.22
CA SER A 23 11.33 13.72 -5.52
C SER A 23 12.39 13.12 -4.60
N ALA A 24 13.38 13.91 -4.18
CA ALA A 24 14.41 13.41 -3.27
C ALA A 24 13.81 13.03 -1.89
N TYR A 25 14.00 11.78 -1.47
CA TYR A 25 13.53 11.21 -0.20
C TYR A 25 14.67 10.63 0.67
N GLY A 26 15.92 10.89 0.29
CA GLY A 26 17.08 10.52 1.09
C GLY A 26 17.06 11.18 2.47
N LYS A 27 17.84 10.63 3.41
CA LYS A 27 17.95 11.22 4.75
C LYS A 27 18.30 12.72 4.66
N TYR A 28 17.60 13.53 5.43
CA TYR A 28 17.72 15.00 5.47
C TYR A 28 17.21 15.76 4.24
N THR A 29 16.57 15.11 3.26
CA THR A 29 15.87 15.85 2.20
C THR A 29 14.56 16.46 2.72
N PRO A 30 14.01 17.47 2.03
CA PRO A 30 12.76 18.11 2.45
C PRO A 30 11.58 17.13 2.64
N GLN A 31 11.40 16.16 1.74
CA GLN A 31 10.35 15.15 1.88
C GLN A 31 10.58 14.23 3.09
N TYR A 32 11.84 13.79 3.32
CA TYR A 32 12.19 12.95 4.46
C TYR A 32 11.91 13.66 5.79
N MET A 33 12.41 14.89 5.95
CA MET A 33 12.23 15.66 7.18
C MET A 33 10.78 16.03 7.41
N TRP A 34 10.05 16.36 6.34
CA TRP A 34 8.61 16.61 6.43
C TRP A 34 7.86 15.37 6.93
N LEU A 35 8.12 14.19 6.34
CA LEU A 35 7.44 12.95 6.71
C LEU A 35 7.75 12.53 8.17
N GLU A 36 9.01 12.69 8.59
CA GLU A 36 9.43 12.46 9.98
C GLU A 36 8.63 13.33 10.98
N GLN A 37 8.35 14.58 10.62
CA GLN A 37 7.54 15.50 11.42
C GLN A 37 6.04 15.31 11.24
N GLU A 38 5.61 14.62 10.17
CA GLU A 38 4.21 14.43 9.84
C GLU A 38 3.59 13.29 10.65
N PHE A 39 4.32 12.20 10.86
CA PHE A 39 3.83 11.04 11.62
C PHE A 39 3.34 11.38 13.03
N PRO A 40 4.06 12.17 13.85
CA PRO A 40 3.59 12.55 15.18
C PRO A 40 2.29 13.36 15.20
N LYS A 41 1.85 13.92 14.07
CA LYS A 41 0.58 14.68 13.96
C LYS A 41 -0.63 13.78 13.76
N VAL A 42 -0.43 12.50 13.46
CA VAL A 42 -1.51 11.54 13.24
C VAL A 42 -2.19 11.23 14.57
N ASN A 43 -3.41 11.74 14.74
CA ASN A 43 -4.25 11.40 15.89
C ASN A 43 -5.22 10.27 15.53
N LYS A 44 -4.89 9.03 15.89
CA LYS A 44 -5.70 7.83 15.62
C LYS A 44 -7.07 7.81 16.32
N THR A 45 -7.32 8.70 17.30
CA THR A 45 -8.67 8.85 17.90
C THR A 45 -9.56 9.81 17.11
N GLU A 46 -8.98 10.74 16.36
CA GLU A 46 -9.68 11.66 15.46
C GLU A 46 -9.84 11.06 14.06
N THR A 47 -8.73 10.56 13.51
CA THR A 47 -8.63 9.95 12.18
C THR A 47 -8.06 8.54 12.32
N PRO A 48 -8.90 7.52 12.57
CA PRO A 48 -8.44 6.15 12.81
C PRO A 48 -7.69 5.54 11.63
N TRP A 49 -8.04 5.90 10.40
CA TRP A 49 -7.46 5.33 9.18
C TRP A 49 -6.28 6.17 8.71
N LEU A 50 -5.07 5.59 8.74
CA LEU A 50 -3.87 6.19 8.17
C LEU A 50 -3.58 5.55 6.82
N ILE A 51 -3.72 6.36 5.77
CA ILE A 51 -3.58 5.95 4.37
C ILE A 51 -2.35 6.65 3.79
N VAL A 52 -1.53 5.93 3.05
CA VAL A 52 -0.44 6.53 2.28
C VAL A 52 -0.69 6.34 0.79
N LEU A 53 -0.48 7.40 0.01
CA LEU A 53 -0.52 7.39 -1.45
C LEU A 53 0.89 7.66 -1.98
N MET A 54 1.30 6.88 -2.98
CA MET A 54 2.53 7.11 -3.74
C MET A 54 2.35 6.59 -5.17
N HIS A 55 3.32 6.83 -6.07
CA HIS A 55 3.19 6.36 -7.45
C HIS A 55 3.82 4.98 -7.65
N SER A 56 5.13 4.86 -7.44
CA SER A 56 5.86 3.59 -7.59
C SER A 56 5.62 2.67 -6.38
N THR A 57 5.10 1.47 -6.65
CA THR A 57 4.77 0.46 -5.63
C THR A 57 6.02 -0.21 -5.06
N TRP A 58 5.99 -0.58 -3.78
CA TRP A 58 7.13 -1.21 -3.08
C TRP A 58 7.12 -2.74 -3.15
N TYR A 59 5.92 -3.32 -3.10
CA TYR A 59 5.71 -4.74 -3.27
C TYR A 59 4.98 -4.94 -4.59
N ASN A 60 5.69 -5.51 -5.55
CA ASN A 60 5.25 -5.69 -6.93
C ASN A 60 5.71 -7.06 -7.40
N SER A 61 4.78 -7.92 -7.78
CA SER A 61 5.09 -9.22 -8.37
C SER A 61 4.88 -9.26 -9.89
N TYR A 62 4.61 -8.13 -10.54
CA TYR A 62 4.73 -7.97 -11.99
C TYR A 62 6.19 -7.83 -12.41
N ASP A 63 6.51 -8.30 -13.62
CA ASP A 63 7.82 -8.07 -14.23
C ASP A 63 8.04 -6.58 -14.55
N TYR A 64 6.98 -5.91 -14.99
CA TYR A 64 7.00 -4.48 -15.28
C TYR A 64 7.25 -3.67 -14.00
N HIS A 65 8.26 -2.79 -14.02
CA HIS A 65 8.72 -2.01 -12.88
C HIS A 65 9.10 -2.83 -11.63
N TYR A 66 9.50 -4.09 -11.82
CA TYR A 66 9.91 -4.95 -10.71
C TYR A 66 11.08 -4.32 -9.93
N MET A 67 10.95 -4.28 -8.60
CA MET A 67 11.93 -3.71 -7.67
C MET A 67 12.24 -2.20 -7.79
N GLU A 68 11.52 -1.42 -8.61
CA GLU A 68 11.77 0.03 -8.71
C GLU A 68 11.50 0.79 -7.39
N GLY A 69 10.55 0.32 -6.59
CA GLY A 69 10.21 0.91 -5.29
C GLY A 69 11.20 0.62 -4.15
N GLU A 70 12.20 -0.24 -4.35
CA GLU A 70 13.08 -0.74 -3.28
C GLU A 70 13.83 0.38 -2.54
N THR A 71 14.23 1.42 -3.26
CA THR A 71 14.97 2.56 -2.68
C THR A 71 14.13 3.34 -1.68
N MET A 72 12.84 3.56 -1.96
CA MET A 72 11.93 4.23 -1.04
C MET A 72 11.46 3.28 0.07
N ARG A 73 11.25 1.98 -0.23
CA ARG A 73 10.95 0.95 0.77
C ARG A 73 12.02 0.91 1.87
N ALA A 74 13.30 0.85 1.47
CA ALA A 74 14.44 0.86 2.39
C ALA A 74 14.48 2.10 3.30
N MET A 75 13.95 3.23 2.84
CA MET A 75 13.91 4.48 3.61
C MET A 75 12.73 4.53 4.60
N TYR A 76 11.55 4.04 4.21
CA TYR A 76 10.30 4.39 4.89
C TYR A 76 9.48 3.21 5.43
N GLU A 77 9.71 1.97 4.99
CA GLU A 77 8.91 0.81 5.42
C GLU A 77 8.89 0.65 6.94
N LEU A 78 10.04 0.79 7.59
CA LEU A 78 10.14 0.75 9.06
C LEU A 78 9.26 1.81 9.73
N TRP A 79 9.17 3.02 9.17
CA TRP A 79 8.34 4.08 9.73
C TRP A 79 6.86 3.77 9.57
N PHE A 80 6.46 3.15 8.46
CA PHE A 80 5.07 2.83 8.19
C PHE A 80 4.54 1.76 9.13
N ILE A 81 5.37 0.75 9.40
CA ILE A 81 5.08 -0.30 10.38
C ILE A 81 5.02 0.28 11.79
N LYS A 82 6.01 1.12 12.18
CA LYS A 82 6.02 1.77 13.50
C LYS A 82 4.78 2.63 13.75
N ASN A 83 4.28 3.31 12.72
CA ASN A 83 3.10 4.16 12.80
C ASN A 83 1.79 3.45 12.48
N LYS A 84 1.83 2.12 12.25
CA LYS A 84 0.64 1.29 11.97
C LYS A 84 -0.21 1.92 10.86
N VAL A 85 0.44 2.20 9.73
CA VAL A 85 -0.26 2.57 8.48
C VAL A 85 -1.22 1.44 8.15
N ASP A 86 -2.46 1.78 7.78
CA ASP A 86 -3.50 0.77 7.51
C ASP A 86 -3.37 0.22 6.09
N VAL A 87 -3.19 1.10 5.11
CA VAL A 87 -3.10 0.73 3.69
C VAL A 87 -2.27 1.73 2.90
N ILE A 88 -1.58 1.22 1.89
CA ILE A 88 -0.82 2.01 0.93
C ILE A 88 -1.39 1.77 -0.46
N PHE A 89 -1.74 2.84 -1.16
CA PHE A 89 -2.13 2.77 -2.57
C PHE A 89 -1.02 3.31 -3.46
N ALA A 90 -0.68 2.53 -4.47
CA ALA A 90 0.27 2.86 -5.52
C ALA A 90 -0.34 2.60 -6.91
N GLY A 91 0.23 3.23 -7.92
CA GLY A 91 -0.12 3.00 -9.32
C GLY A 91 1.09 2.41 -10.04
N HIS A 92 1.50 3.10 -11.12
CA HIS A 92 2.72 2.83 -11.90
C HIS A 92 2.69 1.54 -12.71
N VAL A 93 2.50 0.40 -12.06
CA VAL A 93 2.27 -0.89 -12.72
C VAL A 93 0.85 -0.93 -13.26
N HIS A 94 0.69 -1.31 -14.52
CA HIS A 94 -0.60 -1.30 -15.22
C HIS A 94 -1.37 -2.60 -14.97
N GLY A 95 -1.66 -2.87 -13.71
CA GLY A 95 -2.38 -4.04 -13.22
C GLY A 95 -2.86 -3.83 -11.79
N TYR A 96 -3.55 -4.84 -11.26
CA TYR A 96 -4.03 -4.86 -9.89
C TYR A 96 -3.25 -5.87 -9.06
N GLU A 97 -2.79 -5.47 -7.88
CA GLU A 97 -2.20 -6.39 -6.91
C GLU A 97 -2.50 -5.94 -5.48
N ARG A 98 -2.79 -6.90 -4.62
CA ARG A 98 -2.96 -6.73 -3.17
C ARG A 98 -1.99 -7.64 -2.44
N SER A 99 -1.20 -7.07 -1.53
CA SER A 99 -0.30 -7.84 -0.69
C SER A 99 -1.00 -8.45 0.52
N GLU A 100 -0.31 -9.37 1.17
CA GLU A 100 -0.54 -9.71 2.58
C GLU A 100 -0.05 -8.57 3.50
N CYS A 101 -0.36 -8.64 4.80
CA CYS A 101 0.28 -7.81 5.82
C CYS A 101 1.70 -8.33 6.10
N ILE A 102 2.70 -7.77 5.42
CA ILE A 102 4.08 -8.25 5.44
C ILE A 102 5.09 -7.12 5.61
N SER A 103 6.27 -7.46 6.16
CA SER A 103 7.38 -6.53 6.27
C SER A 103 8.73 -7.17 5.90
N ASN A 104 9.64 -6.36 5.38
CA ASN A 104 11.02 -6.75 5.07
C ASN A 104 12.05 -5.75 5.61
N ILE A 105 11.97 -5.51 6.92
CA ILE A 105 12.76 -4.49 7.64
C ILE A 105 13.89 -5.04 8.51
N ALA A 106 14.05 -6.36 8.57
CA ALA A 106 15.02 -7.01 9.47
C ALA A 106 16.47 -6.98 8.93
N TYR A 107 16.66 -6.68 7.65
CA TYR A 107 17.95 -6.76 6.99
C TYR A 107 18.97 -5.77 7.58
N ASN A 108 20.18 -6.23 7.89
CA ASN A 108 21.27 -5.38 8.39
C ASN A 108 22.62 -5.62 7.69
N LEU A 109 22.60 -6.15 6.45
CA LEU A 109 23.76 -6.63 5.68
C LEU A 109 24.36 -7.94 6.20
N VAL A 110 24.64 -8.05 7.51
CA VAL A 110 25.39 -9.18 8.07
C VAL A 110 24.48 -10.39 8.33
N ASN A 111 23.22 -10.17 8.70
CA ASN A 111 22.31 -11.23 9.11
C ASN A 111 21.69 -12.01 7.94
N GLY A 112 21.73 -11.49 6.71
CA GLY A 112 21.10 -12.12 5.54
C GLY A 112 19.57 -12.23 5.62
N ILE A 113 18.90 -11.56 6.57
CA ILE A 113 17.44 -11.65 6.74
C ILE A 113 16.79 -10.64 5.79
N CYS A 114 16.48 -11.07 4.57
CA CYS A 114 15.93 -10.23 3.49
C CYS A 114 14.65 -10.78 2.86
N SER A 115 14.03 -11.78 3.48
CA SER A 115 12.74 -12.33 3.05
C SER A 115 11.59 -11.60 3.76
N PRO A 116 10.55 -11.15 3.03
CA PRO A 116 9.34 -10.63 3.65
C PRO A 116 8.69 -11.67 4.58
N VAL A 117 8.20 -11.22 5.73
CA VAL A 117 7.52 -12.06 6.72
C VAL A 117 6.16 -11.46 7.08
N LYS A 118 5.19 -12.30 7.49
CA LYS A 118 3.89 -11.82 8.00
C LYS A 118 4.12 -10.90 9.21
N ASP A 119 3.50 -9.74 9.19
CA ASP A 119 3.59 -8.70 10.22
C ASP A 119 2.28 -7.93 10.28
N LEU A 120 1.46 -8.21 11.31
CA LEU A 120 0.17 -7.55 11.50
C LEU A 120 0.27 -6.04 11.76
N SER A 121 1.45 -5.51 12.07
CA SER A 121 1.67 -4.06 12.17
C SER A 121 1.99 -3.41 10.82
N ALA A 122 2.28 -4.20 9.79
CA ALA A 122 2.50 -3.70 8.45
C ALA A 122 1.18 -3.33 7.77
N PRO A 123 1.20 -2.33 6.86
CA PRO A 123 0.08 -2.04 5.99
C PRO A 123 -0.08 -3.14 4.93
N VAL A 124 -1.28 -3.19 4.34
CA VAL A 124 -1.45 -3.83 3.03
C VAL A 124 -0.99 -2.87 1.94
N TYR A 125 -0.26 -3.39 0.97
CA TYR A 125 0.17 -2.70 -0.22
C TYR A 125 -0.78 -3.03 -1.37
N ILE A 126 -1.35 -2.00 -1.99
CA ILE A 126 -2.25 -2.13 -3.13
C ILE A 126 -1.67 -1.39 -4.32
N THR A 127 -1.42 -2.13 -5.40
CA THR A 127 -1.18 -1.62 -6.73
C THR A 127 -2.53 -1.51 -7.44
N ILE A 128 -2.91 -0.29 -7.85
CA ILE A 128 -4.17 0.05 -8.54
C ILE A 128 -3.87 1.03 -9.71
N GLY A 129 -2.90 0.65 -10.55
CA GLY A 129 -2.44 1.44 -11.72
C GLY A 129 -3.15 1.08 -13.03
N ASP A 130 -4.26 0.36 -12.93
CA ASP A 130 -5.03 -0.28 -13.98
C ASP A 130 -6.17 0.60 -14.54
N GLY A 131 -6.01 1.93 -14.51
CA GLY A 131 -7.06 2.87 -14.91
C GLY A 131 -7.32 3.01 -16.43
N GLY A 132 -6.63 2.26 -17.30
CA GLY A 132 -6.83 2.34 -18.76
C GLY A 132 -5.82 3.20 -19.52
N ASN A 133 -4.55 3.18 -19.13
CA ASN A 133 -3.48 3.92 -19.80
C ASN A 133 -3.26 3.45 -21.26
N LEU A 134 -2.55 4.27 -22.05
CA LEU A 134 -2.29 4.00 -23.48
C LEU A 134 -1.24 2.92 -23.77
N GLU A 135 -0.41 2.58 -22.78
CA GLU A 135 0.67 1.59 -22.90
C GLU A 135 0.13 0.16 -22.78
N GLY A 136 -1.09 0.01 -22.24
CA GLY A 136 -1.79 -1.25 -22.08
C GLY A 136 -1.59 -1.86 -20.69
N LEU A 137 -2.01 -3.12 -20.55
CA LEU A 137 -1.92 -3.89 -19.31
C LEU A 137 -0.53 -4.53 -19.17
N SER A 138 0.00 -4.55 -17.95
CA SER A 138 1.13 -5.38 -17.57
C SER A 138 0.62 -6.81 -17.34
N THR A 139 0.92 -7.74 -18.25
CA THR A 139 0.38 -9.13 -18.19
C THR A 139 1.40 -10.16 -17.72
N ILE A 140 2.68 -9.81 -17.68
CA ILE A 140 3.76 -10.70 -17.25
C ILE A 140 3.97 -10.53 -15.74
N MET A 141 3.84 -11.64 -15.01
CA MET A 141 4.04 -11.72 -13.58
C MET A 141 5.18 -12.68 -13.24
N THR A 142 5.82 -12.45 -12.10
CA THR A 142 6.78 -13.37 -11.51
C THR A 142 6.09 -14.69 -11.14
N GLU A 143 6.75 -15.81 -11.41
CA GLU A 143 6.22 -17.15 -11.14
C GLU A 143 7.19 -17.98 -10.28
N PRO A 144 6.68 -18.72 -9.26
CA PRO A 144 5.28 -18.73 -8.80
C PRO A 144 4.88 -17.41 -8.11
N GLN A 145 3.58 -17.21 -7.89
CA GLN A 145 3.09 -16.10 -7.07
C GLN A 145 3.83 -16.06 -5.72
N PRO A 146 4.53 -14.96 -5.39
CA PRO A 146 5.28 -14.89 -4.15
C PRO A 146 4.31 -14.79 -2.97
N LYS A 147 4.68 -15.36 -1.82
CA LYS A 147 3.83 -15.42 -0.62
C LYS A 147 3.39 -14.07 -0.06
N TYR A 148 4.04 -12.97 -0.46
CA TYR A 148 3.63 -11.62 -0.06
C TYR A 148 2.46 -11.09 -0.90
N SER A 149 2.17 -11.68 -2.06
CA SER A 149 1.10 -11.29 -2.97
C SER A 149 -0.13 -12.13 -2.65
N ALA A 150 -1.19 -11.50 -2.13
CA ALA A 150 -2.44 -12.17 -1.78
C ALA A 150 -3.33 -12.38 -3.01
N PHE A 151 -3.41 -11.35 -3.86
CA PHE A 151 -4.18 -11.38 -5.10
C PHE A 151 -3.51 -10.50 -6.16
N ARG A 152 -3.55 -10.93 -7.42
CA ARG A 152 -3.04 -10.15 -8.57
C ARG A 152 -3.81 -10.49 -9.85
N ASP A 153 -4.12 -9.48 -10.66
CA ASP A 153 -4.88 -9.65 -11.91
C ASP A 153 -4.54 -8.54 -12.91
N ALA A 154 -4.32 -8.93 -14.17
CA ALA A 154 -4.05 -8.01 -15.27
C ALA A 154 -5.34 -7.65 -16.02
N SER A 155 -6.21 -6.88 -15.38
CA SER A 155 -7.42 -6.30 -15.96
C SER A 155 -7.46 -4.81 -15.69
N PHE A 156 -8.12 -4.04 -16.55
CA PHE A 156 -8.42 -2.64 -16.23
C PHE A 156 -9.55 -2.56 -15.22
N GLY A 157 -9.53 -1.54 -14.37
CA GLY A 157 -10.50 -1.41 -13.31
C GLY A 157 -10.35 -0.15 -12.46
N HIS A 158 -11.06 -0.17 -11.35
CA HIS A 158 -10.95 0.82 -10.27
C HIS A 158 -11.36 0.19 -8.95
N ALA A 159 -11.02 0.82 -7.83
CA ALA A 159 -11.40 0.33 -6.52
C ALA A 159 -12.14 1.36 -5.67
N ILE A 160 -12.99 0.86 -4.78
CA ILE A 160 -13.76 1.64 -3.82
C ILE A 160 -13.38 1.19 -2.41
N SER A 161 -12.86 2.13 -1.61
CA SER A 161 -12.62 1.94 -0.19
C SER A 161 -13.68 2.67 0.64
N SER A 162 -14.58 1.90 1.26
CA SER A 162 -15.72 2.36 2.02
C SER A 162 -15.49 2.23 3.52
N ILE A 163 -14.99 3.30 4.15
CA ILE A 163 -14.80 3.34 5.60
C ILE A 163 -16.15 3.28 6.30
N LYS A 164 -16.38 2.22 7.11
CA LYS A 164 -17.64 2.03 7.84
C LYS A 164 -17.59 2.65 9.23
N ASN A 165 -16.48 2.48 9.94
CA ASN A 165 -16.25 3.01 11.27
C ASN A 165 -14.75 2.99 11.61
N ARG A 166 -14.38 3.17 12.88
CA ARG A 166 -12.98 3.18 13.34
C ARG A 166 -12.26 1.82 13.26
N THR A 167 -12.99 0.72 13.06
CA THR A 167 -12.48 -0.66 13.06
C THR A 167 -12.55 -1.33 11.69
N HIS A 168 -13.55 -0.99 10.86
CA HIS A 168 -13.82 -1.69 9.61
C HIS A 168 -13.87 -0.73 8.40
N THR A 169 -13.17 -1.13 7.33
CA THR A 169 -13.29 -0.54 6.00
C THR A 169 -13.51 -1.67 5.00
N TYR A 170 -14.52 -1.54 4.14
CA TYR A 170 -14.74 -2.48 3.04
C TYR A 170 -14.01 -1.98 1.80
N TYR A 171 -13.23 -2.84 1.18
CA TYR A 171 -12.54 -2.57 -0.07
C TYR A 171 -13.06 -3.52 -1.14
N GLY A 172 -13.40 -2.97 -2.31
CA GLY A 172 -13.75 -3.73 -3.50
C GLY A 172 -13.01 -3.18 -4.70
N TRP A 173 -12.39 -4.07 -5.48
CA TRP A 173 -11.83 -3.77 -6.80
C TRP A 173 -12.80 -4.26 -7.87
N HIS A 174 -13.04 -3.45 -8.90
CA HIS A 174 -14.01 -3.70 -9.95
C HIS A 174 -13.33 -3.67 -11.32
N ARG A 175 -13.45 -4.76 -12.08
CA ARG A 175 -12.92 -4.85 -13.44
C ARG A 175 -13.85 -4.16 -14.43
N ASN A 176 -13.29 -3.54 -15.46
CA ASN A 176 -14.06 -2.82 -16.48
C ASN A 176 -14.92 -3.74 -17.35
N GLN A 177 -14.51 -4.98 -17.55
CA GLN A 177 -15.28 -5.97 -18.31
C GLN A 177 -16.46 -6.56 -17.53
N ASP A 178 -16.48 -6.39 -16.20
CA ASP A 178 -17.55 -6.88 -15.36
C ASP A 178 -18.69 -5.85 -15.28
N GLY A 179 -19.88 -6.28 -14.85
CA GLY A 179 -20.96 -5.35 -14.53
C GLY A 179 -20.59 -4.46 -13.34
N CYS A 180 -21.09 -3.22 -13.27
CA CYS A 180 -20.72 -2.22 -12.25
C CYS A 180 -20.88 -2.66 -10.77
N ALA A 181 -21.57 -3.76 -10.49
CA ALA A 181 -21.84 -4.28 -9.15
C ALA A 181 -21.09 -5.60 -8.85
N VAL A 182 -20.19 -6.03 -9.73
CA VAL A 182 -19.39 -7.24 -9.54
C VAL A 182 -17.99 -6.83 -9.06
N ASP A 183 -17.58 -7.40 -7.94
CA ASP A 183 -16.25 -7.19 -7.38
C ASP A 183 -15.31 -8.28 -7.95
N GLY A 184 -14.17 -7.86 -8.50
CA GLY A 184 -13.10 -8.74 -8.95
C GLY A 184 -12.22 -9.23 -7.80
N ASP A 185 -12.02 -8.40 -6.78
CA ASP A 185 -11.41 -8.77 -5.48
C ASP A 185 -12.05 -7.93 -4.37
N THR A 186 -12.11 -8.47 -3.16
CA THR A 186 -12.71 -7.80 -1.99
C THR A 186 -11.92 -8.09 -0.73
N MET A 187 -11.92 -7.13 0.20
CA MET A 187 -11.29 -7.31 1.50
C MET A 187 -11.99 -6.45 2.57
N TRP A 188 -12.13 -7.02 3.76
CA TRP A 188 -12.38 -6.24 4.97
C TRP A 188 -11.06 -5.85 5.60
N PHE A 189 -10.78 -4.56 5.61
CA PHE A 189 -9.67 -4.00 6.37
C PHE A 189 -10.05 -3.89 7.84
N PHE A 190 -9.22 -4.47 8.71
CA PHE A 190 -9.30 -4.23 10.15
C PHE A 190 -8.26 -3.21 10.58
N ASN A 191 -8.73 -2.13 11.23
CA ASN A 191 -7.89 -0.99 11.57
C ASN A 191 -6.71 -1.41 12.47
N ARG A 192 -5.47 -1.04 12.08
CA ARG A 192 -4.24 -1.46 12.76
C ARG A 192 -4.08 -0.90 14.18
N PHE A 193 -4.87 0.10 14.55
CA PHE A 193 -4.87 0.67 15.91
C PHE A 193 -6.05 0.17 16.75
N TRP A 194 -7.27 0.20 16.23
CA TRP A 194 -8.49 -0.11 16.96
C TRP A 194 -8.92 -1.58 16.89
N HIS A 195 -8.49 -2.33 15.88
CA HIS A 195 -8.83 -3.73 15.67
C HIS A 195 -7.71 -4.51 14.95
N PRO A 196 -6.51 -4.66 15.57
CA PRO A 196 -5.35 -5.28 14.93
C PRO A 196 -5.41 -6.81 14.98
N ILE A 197 -6.38 -7.39 14.27
CA ILE A 197 -6.48 -8.84 14.06
C ILE A 197 -6.02 -9.18 12.64
N ASP A 198 -5.74 -10.47 12.41
CA ASP A 198 -5.39 -10.97 11.08
C ASP A 198 -6.58 -10.79 10.13
N ASP A 199 -6.34 -10.10 9.02
CA ASP A 199 -7.29 -9.87 7.93
C ASP A 199 -6.96 -10.71 6.68
N SER A 200 -5.95 -11.58 6.74
CA SER A 200 -5.73 -12.57 5.69
C SER A 200 -6.86 -13.60 5.69
N PRO A 201 -7.38 -13.99 4.50
CA PRO A 201 -8.30 -15.11 4.43
C PRO A 201 -7.61 -16.37 4.99
N ASP A 202 -8.32 -17.16 5.81
CA ASP A 202 -7.79 -18.42 6.32
C ASP A 202 -7.34 -19.29 5.13
N ASP A 203 -6.08 -19.75 5.15
CA ASP A 203 -5.49 -20.65 4.13
C ASP A 203 -6.20 -22.03 4.03
N ASP A 204 -7.33 -22.21 4.72
CA ASP A 204 -8.10 -23.45 4.89
C ASP A 204 -9.54 -23.36 4.30
N SER A 205 -9.70 -22.88 3.05
CA SER A 205 -10.94 -23.10 2.27
C SER A 205 -10.70 -23.36 0.79
#